data_AF-A0A8T1IN11-F1
#
_entry.id   AF-A0A8T1IN11-F1
#
_cell.length_a   1.000
_cell.length_b   1.000
_cell.length_c   1.000
_cell.angle_alpha   90.00
_cell.angle_beta   90.00
_cell.angle_gamma   90.00
#
_symmetry.space_group_name_H-M   'P 1'
#
loop_
_entity.id
_entity.type
_entity.pdbx_description
1 polymer ?
#
loop_
_entity_poly.entity_id
_entity_poly.type
_entity_poly.pdbx_seq_one_letter_code
_entity_poly.pdbx_strand_id
1 'polypeptide(L)'
;MYESNPDALHELAAHYREALLSTVLCALSESAKMKASIVTTYVAVASPSQCFQLVSLWFSIEKVLASALPALRSTLTSIHDVDHVNRLVLESFGGIETLASLFNGKRYPLQPVLRVLLYILASYSGALRLRNYDANAIDVNAEDETATESAFAKVLIPKALRSALRAVFTDKTGGKSAANIRMRSRKQKLQEREDITGKLLLWDLFLQLFPLSGSESSSEGEGPSSTLIASSLSAYVARHGMLTNFLNFSSALLSQEPQSASKIAALELQDTALFDVTDLDKKEDDEMWSLHKTRVFQLGTRVFFRTVVRLPAMVRSWWNDDCSRSTRSWAAKYFEDHITPSVLAAELELIQKAGESTSTAESWDDEEMTVKGSRVSREITTTYMKDECALEMVVRVPSSYPLRCVEVECTKRIGISEDRWRRWVLQIIRVTSSRDGSLLDAVLLWKHNVDKEFEGVEPCPICYSILNPKNMGLPSLPCKTCNNKYHNSCLYKWFNQSGKNKCPICQQPFC
;
A
#
# COMPACT_ATOMS: atom_id res chain seq x y z
N MET A 1 -42.25 9.76 35.03
CA MET A 1 -41.50 8.55 35.45
C MET A 1 -41.80 7.48 34.39
N TYR A 2 -40.99 7.20 33.39
CA TYR A 2 -39.54 7.24 33.26
C TYR A 2 -39.18 7.96 31.95
N GLU A 3 -38.30 8.96 32.02
CA GLU A 3 -37.46 9.28 30.87
C GLU A 3 -36.48 8.10 30.73
N SER A 4 -36.86 7.12 29.91
CA SER A 4 -35.98 6.00 29.60
C SER A 4 -34.74 6.60 28.93
N ASN A 5 -33.60 6.52 29.61
CA ASN A 5 -32.34 6.95 29.05
C ASN A 5 -32.13 6.19 27.72
N PRO A 6 -32.06 6.88 26.56
CA PRO A 6 -31.90 6.22 25.26
C PRO A 6 -30.64 5.35 25.20
N ASP A 7 -29.63 5.66 26.02
CA ASP A 7 -28.41 4.87 26.15
C ASP A 7 -28.68 3.51 26.84
N ALA A 8 -29.54 3.48 27.87
CA ALA A 8 -29.91 2.26 28.59
C ALA A 8 -30.75 1.31 27.70
N LEU A 9 -31.60 1.85 26.82
CA LEU A 9 -32.35 1.07 25.83
C LEU A 9 -31.42 0.54 24.71
N HIS A 10 -30.41 1.31 24.31
CA HIS A 10 -29.39 0.85 23.36
C HIS A 10 -28.58 -0.32 23.92
N GLU A 11 -28.20 -0.25 25.19
CA GLU A 11 -27.45 -1.30 25.87
C GLU A 11 -28.27 -2.60 26.02
N LEU A 12 -29.56 -2.48 26.40
CA LEU A 12 -30.48 -3.62 26.50
C LEU A 12 -30.80 -4.30 25.14
N ALA A 13 -30.55 -3.63 24.03
CA ALA A 13 -30.74 -4.18 22.68
C ALA A 13 -29.44 -4.68 22.02
N ALA A 14 -28.29 -4.54 22.68
CA ALA A 14 -26.99 -4.88 22.11
C ALA A 14 -26.88 -6.37 21.73
N HIS A 15 -27.21 -7.28 22.65
CA HIS A 15 -27.10 -8.72 22.42
C HIS A 15 -28.02 -9.22 21.29
N TYR A 16 -29.20 -8.60 21.12
CA TYR A 16 -30.07 -8.92 19.98
C TYR A 16 -29.48 -8.46 18.64
N ARG A 17 -28.86 -7.27 18.60
CA ARG A 17 -28.17 -6.77 17.40
C ARG A 17 -26.98 -7.63 17.01
N GLU A 18 -26.19 -8.05 17.99
CA GLU A 18 -25.04 -8.95 17.80
C GLU A 18 -25.45 -10.32 17.29
N ALA A 19 -26.50 -10.91 17.87
CA ALA A 19 -27.04 -12.20 17.42
C ALA A 19 -27.58 -12.13 15.99
N LEU A 20 -28.28 -11.03 15.64
CA LEU A 20 -28.76 -10.79 14.29
C LEU A 20 -27.60 -10.64 13.30
N LEU A 21 -26.59 -9.82 13.60
CA LEU A 21 -25.42 -9.67 12.75
C LEU A 21 -24.70 -11.01 12.56
N SER A 22 -24.46 -11.76 13.63
CA SER A 22 -23.84 -13.09 13.57
C SER A 22 -24.63 -14.06 12.69
N THR A 23 -25.96 -14.04 12.79
CA THR A 23 -26.83 -14.85 11.93
C THR A 23 -26.67 -14.48 10.45
N VAL A 24 -26.62 -13.19 10.13
CA VAL A 24 -26.40 -12.69 8.77
C VAL A 24 -25.02 -13.09 8.24
N LEU A 25 -23.97 -12.95 9.06
CA LEU A 25 -22.60 -13.29 8.70
C LEU A 25 -22.42 -14.80 8.48
N CYS A 26 -22.98 -15.63 9.36
CA CYS A 26 -22.99 -17.09 9.20
C CYS A 26 -23.73 -17.49 7.92
N ALA A 27 -24.94 -16.94 7.69
CA ALA A 27 -25.71 -17.21 6.49
C ALA A 27 -24.94 -16.85 5.22
N LEU A 28 -24.25 -15.71 5.20
CA LEU A 28 -23.40 -15.28 4.08
C LEU A 28 -22.21 -16.23 3.86
N SER A 29 -21.48 -16.55 4.93
CA SER A 29 -20.32 -17.46 4.92
C SER A 29 -20.68 -18.85 4.42
N GLU A 30 -21.72 -19.46 4.99
CA GLU A 30 -22.18 -20.81 4.65
C GLU A 30 -22.75 -20.86 3.24
N SER A 31 -23.60 -19.89 2.87
CA SER A 31 -24.17 -19.80 1.51
C SER A 31 -23.09 -19.70 0.44
N ALA A 32 -22.06 -18.88 0.67
CA ALA A 32 -20.93 -18.75 -0.26
C ALA A 32 -20.14 -20.06 -0.40
N LYS A 33 -19.91 -20.79 0.70
CA LYS A 33 -19.25 -22.11 0.69
C LYS A 33 -20.08 -23.17 -0.01
N MET A 34 -21.36 -23.27 0.34
CA MET A 34 -22.30 -24.22 -0.25
C MET A 34 -22.41 -24.02 -1.77
N LYS A 35 -22.43 -22.77 -2.23
CA LYS A 35 -22.43 -22.45 -3.66
C LYS A 35 -21.26 -23.10 -4.41
N ALA A 36 -20.04 -23.02 -3.88
CA ALA A 36 -18.88 -23.68 -4.49
C ALA A 36 -18.97 -25.22 -4.43
N SER A 37 -19.50 -25.77 -3.33
CA SER A 37 -19.71 -27.21 -3.17
C SER A 37 -20.77 -27.76 -4.13
N ILE A 38 -21.83 -26.99 -4.41
CA ILE A 38 -22.90 -27.42 -5.31
C ILE A 38 -22.39 -27.56 -6.74
N VAL A 39 -21.57 -26.62 -7.23
CA VAL A 39 -21.00 -26.71 -8.59
C VAL A 39 -20.17 -27.98 -8.73
N THR A 40 -19.31 -28.26 -7.76
CA THR A 40 -18.43 -29.45 -7.79
C THR A 40 -19.23 -30.74 -7.67
N THR A 41 -20.25 -30.77 -6.81
CA THR A 41 -21.13 -31.94 -6.63
C THR A 41 -22.01 -32.18 -7.85
N TYR A 42 -22.57 -31.13 -8.44
CA TYR A 42 -23.44 -31.22 -9.62
C TYR A 42 -22.74 -31.88 -10.80
N VAL A 43 -21.46 -31.57 -11.03
CA VAL A 43 -20.66 -32.18 -12.11
C VAL A 43 -20.35 -33.67 -11.84
N ALA A 44 -20.31 -34.08 -10.57
CA ALA A 44 -20.00 -35.46 -10.17
C ALA A 44 -21.24 -36.38 -10.16
N VAL A 45 -22.45 -35.82 -10.15
CA VAL A 45 -23.70 -36.57 -10.00
C VAL A 45 -24.30 -36.90 -11.37
N ALA A 46 -24.71 -38.16 -11.55
CA ALA A 46 -25.39 -38.63 -12.76
C ALA A 46 -26.92 -38.76 -12.60
N SER A 47 -27.44 -38.77 -11.36
CA SER A 47 -28.87 -38.97 -11.09
C SER A 47 -29.67 -37.68 -11.35
N PRO A 48 -30.68 -37.70 -12.25
CA PRO A 48 -31.49 -36.52 -12.55
C PRO A 48 -32.22 -35.93 -11.32
N SER A 49 -32.67 -36.78 -10.40
CA SER A 49 -33.34 -36.35 -9.17
C SER A 49 -32.42 -35.58 -8.24
N GLN A 50 -31.18 -36.05 -8.07
CA GLN A 50 -30.15 -35.38 -7.28
C GLN A 50 -29.69 -34.08 -7.96
N CYS A 51 -29.57 -34.08 -9.29
CA CYS A 51 -29.31 -32.85 -10.06
C CYS A 51 -30.40 -31.79 -9.82
N PHE A 52 -31.68 -32.18 -9.85
CA PHE A 52 -32.80 -31.28 -9.55
C PHE A 52 -32.74 -30.73 -8.13
N GLN A 53 -32.45 -31.57 -7.13
CA GLN A 53 -32.29 -31.14 -5.74
C GLN A 53 -31.14 -30.14 -5.56
N LEU A 54 -29.99 -30.38 -6.21
CA LEU A 54 -28.85 -29.46 -6.19
C LEU A 54 -29.17 -28.10 -6.84
N VAL A 55 -29.92 -28.11 -7.95
CA VAL A 55 -30.39 -26.87 -8.60
C VAL A 55 -31.39 -26.13 -7.71
N SER A 56 -32.31 -26.83 -7.06
CA SER A 56 -33.25 -26.23 -6.11
C SER A 56 -32.51 -25.59 -4.92
N LEU A 57 -31.53 -26.30 -4.36
CA LEU A 57 -30.67 -25.78 -3.29
C LEU A 57 -29.89 -24.54 -3.74
N TRP A 58 -29.34 -24.55 -4.95
CA TRP A 58 -28.68 -23.39 -5.54
C TRP A 58 -29.59 -22.16 -5.57
N PHE A 59 -30.83 -22.30 -6.04
CA PHE A 59 -31.78 -21.18 -6.08
C PHE A 59 -32.15 -20.68 -4.68
N SER A 60 -32.30 -21.57 -3.70
CA SER A 60 -32.52 -21.19 -2.30
C SER A 60 -31.35 -20.39 -1.74
N ILE A 61 -30.11 -20.80 -2.05
CA ILE A 61 -28.90 -20.06 -1.66
C ILE A 61 -28.83 -18.69 -2.33
N GLU A 62 -29.14 -18.59 -3.62
CA GLU A 62 -29.18 -17.28 -4.31
C GLU A 62 -30.20 -16.33 -3.66
N LYS A 63 -31.35 -16.83 -3.21
CA LYS A 63 -32.33 -16.01 -2.47
C LYS A 63 -31.78 -15.48 -1.15
N VAL A 64 -31.10 -16.33 -0.37
CA VAL A 64 -30.46 -15.92 0.88
C VAL A 64 -29.38 -14.87 0.62
N LEU A 65 -28.53 -15.10 -0.38
CA LEU A 65 -27.46 -14.17 -0.75
C LEU A 65 -28.00 -12.84 -1.31
N ALA A 66 -29.14 -12.83 -2.00
CA ALA A 66 -29.79 -11.61 -2.46
C ALA A 66 -30.24 -10.71 -1.30
N SER A 67 -30.55 -11.28 -0.13
CA SER A 67 -30.89 -10.54 1.08
C SER A 67 -29.68 -10.04 1.87
N ALA A 68 -28.44 -10.32 1.44
CA ALA A 68 -27.24 -9.96 2.19
C ALA A 68 -27.04 -8.44 2.34
N LEU A 69 -27.27 -7.66 1.28
CA LEU A 69 -27.15 -6.20 1.34
C LEU A 69 -28.14 -5.57 2.34
N PRO A 70 -29.47 -5.78 2.23
CA PRO A 70 -30.41 -5.16 3.15
C PRO A 70 -30.23 -5.67 4.60
N ALA A 71 -29.82 -6.94 4.77
CA ALA A 71 -29.55 -7.49 6.10
C ALA A 71 -28.28 -6.90 6.74
N LEU A 72 -27.19 -6.73 5.98
CA LEU A 72 -25.98 -6.07 6.48
C LEU A 72 -26.21 -4.59 6.75
N ARG A 73 -26.98 -3.92 5.90
CA ARG A 73 -27.38 -2.53 6.13
C ARG A 73 -28.10 -2.34 7.46
N SER A 74 -29.03 -3.22 7.82
CA SER A 74 -29.80 -3.09 9.06
C SER A 74 -29.05 -3.54 10.31
N THR A 75 -28.04 -4.39 10.17
CA THR A 75 -27.31 -4.98 11.31
C THR A 75 -25.94 -4.36 11.53
N LEU A 76 -25.10 -4.24 10.50
CA LEU A 76 -23.71 -3.81 10.63
C LEU A 76 -23.59 -2.33 11.02
N THR A 77 -24.41 -1.45 10.43
CA THR A 77 -24.40 0.00 10.70
C THR A 77 -24.80 0.34 12.13
N SER A 78 -25.47 -0.61 12.82
CA SER A 78 -25.94 -0.44 14.20
C SER A 78 -24.87 -0.72 15.26
N ILE A 79 -23.70 -1.25 14.88
CA ILE A 79 -22.61 -1.57 15.81
C ILE A 79 -21.41 -0.69 15.49
N HIS A 80 -21.04 0.19 16.42
CA HIS A 80 -19.96 1.16 16.22
C HIS A 80 -18.59 0.68 16.72
N ASP A 81 -18.56 -0.35 17.58
CA ASP A 81 -17.31 -0.96 18.05
C ASP A 81 -16.71 -1.87 16.98
N VAL A 82 -15.69 -1.34 16.28
CA VAL A 82 -15.00 -2.04 15.18
C VAL A 82 -14.27 -3.29 15.65
N ASP A 83 -13.66 -3.27 16.84
CA ASP A 83 -12.92 -4.43 17.38
C ASP A 83 -13.91 -5.53 17.76
N HIS A 84 -15.10 -5.18 18.22
CA HIS A 84 -16.18 -6.14 18.42
C HIS A 84 -16.70 -6.72 17.10
N VAL A 85 -16.95 -5.88 16.09
CA VAL A 85 -17.32 -6.34 14.73
C VAL A 85 -16.26 -7.28 14.16
N ASN A 86 -14.97 -7.02 14.39
CA ASN A 86 -13.87 -7.91 14.02
C ASN A 86 -14.03 -9.31 14.61
N ARG A 87 -14.28 -9.40 15.92
CA ARG A 87 -14.50 -10.69 16.59
C ARG A 87 -15.69 -11.44 15.99
N LEU A 88 -16.83 -10.76 15.85
CA LEU A 88 -18.05 -11.36 15.26
C LEU A 88 -17.82 -11.86 13.83
N VAL A 89 -17.10 -11.09 13.00
CA VAL A 89 -16.74 -11.50 11.64
C VAL A 89 -15.83 -12.73 11.67
N LEU A 90 -14.78 -12.74 12.48
CA LEU A 90 -13.87 -13.89 12.54
C LEU A 90 -14.58 -15.14 13.06
N GLU A 91 -15.41 -15.03 14.10
CA GLU A 91 -16.18 -16.15 14.66
C GLU A 91 -17.18 -16.69 13.65
N SER A 92 -17.98 -15.82 13.03
CA SER A 92 -19.04 -16.22 12.08
C SER A 92 -18.49 -16.85 10.80
N PHE A 93 -17.29 -16.44 10.36
CA PHE A 93 -16.63 -17.06 9.21
C PHE A 93 -15.84 -18.32 9.60
N GLY A 94 -15.65 -18.62 10.89
CA GLY A 94 -14.80 -19.72 11.34
C GLY A 94 -13.31 -19.43 11.09
N GLY A 95 -12.90 -18.18 11.25
CA GLY A 95 -11.53 -17.70 11.20
C GLY A 95 -11.15 -16.96 9.91
N ILE A 96 -9.99 -16.29 9.97
CA ILE A 96 -9.43 -15.45 8.92
C ILE A 96 -9.23 -16.18 7.59
N GLU A 97 -8.83 -17.45 7.65
CA GLU A 97 -8.55 -18.29 6.48
C GLU A 97 -9.81 -18.53 5.64
N THR A 98 -10.95 -18.75 6.30
CA THR A 98 -12.21 -18.91 5.59
C THR A 98 -12.60 -17.62 4.88
N LEU A 99 -12.62 -16.50 5.60
CA LEU A 99 -12.99 -15.20 5.06
C LEU A 99 -12.12 -14.83 3.85
N ALA A 100 -10.81 -14.95 4.00
CA ALA A 100 -9.85 -14.70 2.93
C ALA A 100 -10.06 -15.63 1.72
N SER A 101 -10.47 -16.87 1.94
CA SER A 101 -10.70 -17.83 0.85
C SER A 101 -11.81 -17.38 -0.10
N LEU A 102 -12.83 -16.67 0.38
CA LEU A 102 -13.99 -16.25 -0.41
C LEU A 102 -13.63 -15.22 -1.50
N PHE A 103 -12.49 -14.55 -1.39
CA PHE A 103 -11.96 -13.67 -2.43
C PHE A 103 -11.26 -14.41 -3.57
N ASN A 104 -11.09 -15.73 -3.48
CA ASN A 104 -10.61 -16.54 -4.60
C ASN A 104 -11.72 -16.69 -5.65
N GLY A 105 -11.78 -15.77 -6.61
CA GLY A 105 -12.78 -15.78 -7.68
C GLY A 105 -12.78 -17.03 -8.58
N LYS A 106 -11.69 -17.79 -8.62
CA LYS A 106 -11.63 -19.09 -9.34
C LYS A 106 -12.30 -20.22 -8.54
N ARG A 107 -12.30 -20.14 -7.21
CA ARG A 107 -12.90 -21.14 -6.32
C ARG A 107 -14.36 -20.80 -6.00
N TYR A 108 -14.66 -19.53 -5.78
CA TYR A 108 -15.99 -19.06 -5.37
C TYR A 108 -16.57 -18.12 -6.44
N PRO A 109 -17.53 -18.58 -7.25
CA PRO A 109 -18.18 -17.77 -8.28
C PRO A 109 -19.25 -16.87 -7.67
N LEU A 110 -18.82 -15.88 -6.89
CA LEU A 110 -19.68 -14.88 -6.27
C LEU A 110 -20.03 -13.77 -7.26
N GLN A 111 -21.22 -13.19 -7.09
CA GLN A 111 -21.62 -12.01 -7.85
C GLN A 111 -20.81 -10.78 -7.39
N PRO A 112 -20.57 -9.78 -8.25
CA PRO A 112 -19.76 -8.61 -7.90
C PRO A 112 -20.24 -7.87 -6.64
N VAL A 113 -21.56 -7.72 -6.44
CA VAL A 113 -22.14 -7.08 -5.24
C VAL A 113 -21.74 -7.83 -3.97
N LEU A 114 -21.84 -9.16 -3.96
CA LEU A 114 -21.40 -9.97 -2.83
C LEU A 114 -19.91 -9.82 -2.54
N ARG A 115 -19.07 -9.64 -3.57
CA ARG A 115 -17.64 -9.35 -3.38
C ARG A 115 -17.41 -7.99 -2.71
N VAL A 116 -18.19 -6.98 -3.09
CA VAL A 116 -18.15 -5.66 -2.45
C VAL A 116 -18.58 -5.76 -0.99
N LEU A 117 -19.66 -6.49 -0.67
CA LEU A 117 -20.11 -6.68 0.70
C LEU A 117 -19.05 -7.39 1.57
N LEU A 118 -18.46 -8.48 1.06
CA LEU A 118 -17.37 -9.18 1.74
C LEU A 118 -16.16 -8.26 1.93
N TYR A 119 -15.83 -7.44 0.94
CA TYR A 119 -14.75 -6.46 1.02
C TYR A 119 -15.02 -5.40 2.10
N ILE A 120 -16.25 -4.85 2.17
CA ILE A 120 -16.68 -3.89 3.20
C ILE A 120 -16.50 -4.54 4.57
N LEU A 121 -17.02 -5.75 4.77
CA LEU A 121 -16.87 -6.50 6.02
C LEU A 121 -15.40 -6.67 6.41
N ALA A 122 -14.57 -7.16 5.51
CA ALA A 122 -13.15 -7.41 5.77
C ALA A 122 -12.35 -6.12 6.04
N SER A 123 -12.65 -5.04 5.31
CA SER A 123 -11.93 -3.77 5.41
C SER A 123 -12.36 -2.96 6.63
N TYR A 124 -13.68 -2.86 6.89
CA TYR A 124 -14.25 -2.12 8.01
C TYR A 124 -13.84 -2.76 9.34
N SER A 125 -14.02 -4.07 9.47
CA SER A 125 -13.62 -4.79 10.67
C SER A 125 -12.11 -4.87 10.86
N GLY A 126 -11.31 -4.66 9.81
CA GLY A 126 -9.89 -4.93 9.82
C GLY A 126 -9.55 -6.42 9.99
N ALA A 127 -10.48 -7.34 9.74
CA ALA A 127 -10.29 -8.79 9.95
C ALA A 127 -9.10 -9.39 9.18
N LEU A 128 -8.69 -8.76 8.08
CA LEU A 128 -7.53 -9.18 7.30
C LEU A 128 -6.25 -8.39 7.63
N ARG A 129 -6.33 -7.30 8.42
CA ARG A 129 -5.16 -6.54 8.88
C ARG A 129 -4.56 -7.28 10.07
N LEU A 130 -3.46 -7.99 9.85
CA LEU A 130 -2.78 -8.74 10.92
C LEU A 130 -2.20 -7.76 11.95
N ARG A 131 -2.70 -7.81 13.18
CA ARG A 131 -2.20 -7.01 14.33
C ARG A 131 -1.31 -7.81 15.29
N ASN A 132 -1.44 -9.14 15.34
CA ASN A 132 -0.73 -9.98 16.30
C ASN A 132 0.01 -11.10 15.57
N TYR A 133 1.33 -11.04 15.51
CA TYR A 133 2.19 -12.21 15.29
C TYR A 133 3.26 -12.22 16.38
N ASP A 134 3.74 -13.41 16.72
CA ASP A 134 4.80 -13.57 17.70
C ASP A 134 6.13 -13.13 17.06
N ALA A 135 6.61 -11.94 17.43
CA ALA A 135 7.87 -11.39 16.93
C ALA A 135 9.07 -12.29 17.27
N ASN A 136 8.96 -13.13 18.31
CA ASN A 136 10.02 -14.06 18.71
C ASN A 136 10.12 -15.30 17.80
N ALA A 137 9.14 -15.51 16.91
CA ALA A 137 9.11 -16.69 16.04
C ALA A 137 10.02 -16.56 14.79
N ILE A 138 10.48 -15.35 14.46
CA ILE A 138 11.34 -15.10 13.29
C ILE A 138 12.57 -14.30 13.73
N ASP A 139 13.75 -14.85 13.47
CA ASP A 139 15.02 -14.13 13.66
C ASP A 139 15.15 -13.01 12.60
N VAL A 140 14.82 -11.78 13.01
CA VAL A 140 14.95 -10.56 12.19
C VAL A 140 16.40 -10.20 11.86
N ASN A 141 17.37 -10.72 12.62
CA ASN A 141 18.79 -10.41 12.48
C ASN A 141 19.56 -11.52 11.74
N ALA A 142 18.85 -12.51 11.19
CA ALA A 142 19.48 -13.57 10.42
C ALA A 142 20.22 -13.01 9.20
N GLU A 143 21.35 -13.64 8.85
CA GLU A 143 22.22 -13.20 7.75
C GLU A 143 21.53 -13.25 6.36
N ASP A 144 20.53 -14.12 6.20
CA ASP A 144 19.77 -14.27 4.95
C ASP A 144 18.52 -13.37 4.96
N GLU A 145 18.70 -12.10 4.56
CA GLU A 145 17.61 -11.12 4.40
C GLU A 145 16.43 -11.68 3.57
N THR A 146 16.70 -12.51 2.56
CA THR A 146 15.67 -13.04 1.66
C THR A 146 14.83 -14.16 2.30
N ALA A 147 15.46 -15.00 3.11
CA ALA A 147 14.76 -16.01 3.89
C ALA A 147 13.90 -15.35 4.98
N THR A 148 14.44 -14.32 5.65
CA THR A 148 13.72 -13.52 6.64
C THR A 148 12.48 -12.87 6.03
N GLU A 149 12.61 -12.13 4.93
CA GLU A 149 11.46 -11.54 4.21
C GLU A 149 10.43 -12.60 3.79
N SER A 150 10.89 -13.76 3.30
CA SER A 150 9.98 -14.83 2.90
C SER A 150 9.25 -15.46 4.09
N ALA A 151 9.86 -15.53 5.27
CA ALA A 151 9.23 -16.02 6.49
C ALA A 151 8.20 -15.00 6.97
N PHE A 152 8.57 -13.72 7.05
CA PHE A 152 7.68 -12.62 7.40
C PHE A 152 6.45 -12.56 6.49
N ALA A 153 6.63 -12.62 5.17
CA ALA A 153 5.49 -12.62 4.25
C ALA A 153 4.53 -13.80 4.43
N LYS A 154 5.00 -14.97 4.91
CA LYS A 154 4.12 -16.11 5.17
C LYS A 154 3.26 -15.91 6.43
N VAL A 155 3.77 -15.16 7.40
CA VAL A 155 3.09 -14.82 8.65
C VAL A 155 2.15 -13.62 8.44
N LEU A 156 2.61 -12.60 7.74
CA LEU A 156 1.86 -11.37 7.46
C LEU A 156 0.70 -11.55 6.47
N ILE A 157 0.73 -12.60 5.63
CA ILE A 157 -0.30 -12.83 4.61
C ILE A 157 -1.02 -14.15 4.90
N PRO A 158 -2.33 -14.13 5.23
CA PRO A 158 -3.12 -15.34 5.46
C PRO A 158 -2.97 -16.35 4.33
N LYS A 159 -2.92 -17.65 4.63
CA LYS A 159 -2.63 -18.71 3.66
C LYS A 159 -3.66 -18.72 2.52
N ALA A 160 -4.93 -18.52 2.83
CA ALA A 160 -6.01 -18.43 1.87
C ALA A 160 -5.91 -17.17 1.01
N LEU A 161 -5.48 -16.03 1.58
CA LEU A 161 -5.21 -14.82 0.81
C LEU A 161 -4.04 -15.02 -0.16
N ARG A 162 -2.95 -15.65 0.30
CA ARG A 162 -1.84 -16.07 -0.56
C ARG A 162 -2.30 -17.00 -1.68
N SER A 163 -3.19 -17.95 -1.37
CA SER A 163 -3.78 -18.85 -2.36
C SER A 163 -4.66 -18.12 -3.37
N ALA A 164 -5.46 -17.14 -2.92
CA ALA A 164 -6.31 -16.32 -3.78
C ALA A 164 -5.47 -15.46 -4.72
N LEU A 165 -4.46 -14.75 -4.18
CA LEU A 165 -3.51 -13.94 -4.95
C LEU A 165 -2.81 -14.77 -6.03
N ARG A 166 -2.33 -15.97 -5.70
CA ARG A 166 -1.74 -16.89 -6.69
C ARG A 166 -2.76 -17.30 -7.75
N ALA A 167 -3.91 -17.79 -7.34
CA ALA A 167 -4.95 -18.22 -8.27
C ALA A 167 -5.31 -17.13 -9.28
N VAL A 168 -5.35 -15.87 -8.84
CA VAL A 168 -5.78 -14.72 -9.65
C VAL A 168 -4.63 -14.08 -10.46
N PHE A 169 -3.43 -13.96 -9.90
CA PHE A 169 -2.35 -13.14 -10.46
C PHE A 169 -1.08 -13.91 -10.88
N THR A 170 -1.01 -15.24 -10.80
CA THR A 170 0.17 -16.00 -11.29
C THR A 170 -0.08 -16.78 -12.57
N ASP A 171 -1.25 -16.63 -13.20
CA ASP A 171 -1.59 -17.39 -14.39
C ASP A 171 -0.72 -16.97 -15.60
N LYS A 172 0.06 -17.92 -16.15
CA LYS A 172 1.10 -17.71 -17.17
C LYS A 172 0.57 -17.32 -18.55
N THR A 173 -0.74 -17.17 -18.71
CA THR A 173 -1.37 -16.69 -19.95
C THR A 173 -1.30 -15.17 -20.12
N GLY A 174 -0.60 -14.45 -19.24
CA GLY A 174 -0.51 -12.99 -19.14
C GLY A 174 -0.28 -12.22 -20.45
N GLY A 175 0.46 -12.78 -21.42
CA GLY A 175 0.64 -12.17 -22.75
C GLY A 175 -0.63 -12.18 -23.63
N LYS A 176 -1.54 -13.15 -23.44
CA LYS A 176 -2.83 -13.25 -24.15
C LYS A 176 -4.01 -12.77 -23.30
N SER A 177 -3.90 -12.77 -21.97
CA SER A 177 -4.99 -12.35 -21.08
C SER A 177 -5.17 -10.84 -21.03
N ALA A 178 -4.08 -10.05 -20.98
CA ALA A 178 -4.17 -8.58 -20.99
C ALA A 178 -4.78 -8.03 -22.28
N ALA A 179 -4.54 -8.69 -23.42
CA ALA A 179 -5.13 -8.35 -24.72
C ALA A 179 -6.64 -8.67 -24.82
N ASN A 180 -7.20 -9.42 -23.87
CA ASN A 180 -8.58 -9.92 -23.90
C ASN A 180 -9.49 -9.35 -22.80
N ILE A 181 -9.01 -8.41 -21.97
CA ILE A 181 -9.87 -7.72 -20.98
C ILE A 181 -10.95 -6.96 -21.75
N ARG A 182 -12.17 -7.49 -21.78
CA ARG A 182 -13.32 -6.86 -22.45
C ARG A 182 -14.42 -6.66 -21.41
N MET A 183 -14.67 -5.40 -21.04
CA MET A 183 -15.71 -5.03 -20.09
C MET A 183 -17.10 -5.54 -20.52
N ARG A 184 -17.41 -5.55 -21.82
CA ARG A 184 -18.64 -6.15 -22.40
C ARG A 184 -18.43 -6.52 -23.88
N SER A 185 -18.36 -7.80 -24.21
CA SER A 185 -18.61 -8.27 -25.58
C SER A 185 -19.96 -8.98 -25.62
N ARG A 186 -20.87 -8.56 -26.51
CA ARG A 186 -22.19 -9.22 -26.72
C ARG A 186 -22.07 -10.71 -27.10
N LYS A 187 -20.88 -11.19 -27.49
CA LYS A 187 -20.60 -12.57 -27.90
C LYS A 187 -19.91 -13.44 -26.84
N GLN A 188 -19.56 -12.90 -25.67
CA GLN A 188 -18.78 -13.64 -24.65
C GLN A 188 -19.71 -14.41 -23.71
N LYS A 189 -19.41 -15.70 -23.47
CA LYS A 189 -20.21 -16.53 -22.56
C LYS A 189 -20.11 -15.99 -21.12
N LEU A 190 -21.18 -16.13 -20.33
CA LEU A 190 -21.21 -15.66 -18.93
C LEU A 190 -20.08 -16.28 -18.08
N GLN A 191 -19.70 -17.53 -18.39
CA GLN A 191 -18.59 -18.28 -17.77
C GLN A 191 -17.19 -17.78 -18.18
N GLU A 192 -17.07 -17.01 -19.26
CA GLU A 192 -15.80 -16.43 -19.76
C GLU A 192 -15.60 -14.99 -19.28
N ARG A 193 -16.52 -14.45 -18.48
CA ARG A 193 -16.41 -13.08 -17.95
C ARG A 193 -15.40 -13.06 -16.82
N GLU A 194 -14.31 -12.35 -17.05
CA GLU A 194 -13.31 -12.08 -16.02
C GLU A 194 -13.92 -11.29 -14.87
N ASP A 195 -13.69 -11.72 -13.65
CA ASP A 195 -14.12 -11.03 -12.44
C ASP A 195 -13.24 -9.80 -12.14
N ILE A 196 -13.43 -8.73 -12.91
CA ILE A 196 -12.64 -7.51 -12.81
C ILE A 196 -12.76 -6.91 -11.39
N THR A 197 -13.97 -6.82 -10.85
CA THR A 197 -14.21 -6.25 -9.52
C THR A 197 -13.51 -7.05 -8.44
N GLY A 198 -13.66 -8.37 -8.40
CA GLY A 198 -12.98 -9.18 -7.39
C GLY A 198 -11.46 -9.17 -7.50
N LYS A 199 -10.89 -9.03 -8.71
CA LYS A 199 -9.44 -8.81 -8.88
C LYS A 199 -8.98 -7.53 -8.20
N LEU A 200 -9.70 -6.42 -8.43
CA LEU A 200 -9.38 -5.13 -7.83
C LEU A 200 -9.50 -5.15 -6.31
N LEU A 201 -10.60 -5.71 -5.78
CA LEU A 201 -10.83 -5.81 -4.33
C LEU A 201 -9.80 -6.72 -3.65
N LEU A 202 -9.46 -7.86 -4.26
CA LEU A 202 -8.45 -8.76 -3.72
C LEU A 202 -7.06 -8.09 -3.65
N TRP A 203 -6.70 -7.32 -4.67
CA TRP A 203 -5.44 -6.59 -4.67
C TRP A 203 -5.43 -5.50 -3.61
N ASP A 204 -6.52 -4.74 -3.47
CA ASP A 204 -6.62 -3.72 -2.42
C ASP A 204 -6.53 -4.32 -1.00
N LEU A 205 -7.19 -5.45 -0.73
CA LEU A 205 -7.06 -6.15 0.56
C LEU A 205 -5.62 -6.55 0.87
N PHE A 206 -4.82 -6.90 -0.15
CA PHE A 206 -3.39 -7.11 0.01
C PHE A 206 -2.65 -5.79 0.31
N LEU A 207 -2.99 -4.70 -0.37
CA LEU A 207 -2.40 -3.37 -0.11
C LEU A 207 -2.72 -2.86 1.30
N GLN A 208 -3.85 -3.24 1.88
CA GLN A 208 -4.21 -2.88 3.27
C GLN A 208 -3.32 -3.54 4.33
N LEU A 209 -2.48 -4.52 3.95
CA LEU A 209 -1.47 -5.10 4.85
C LEU A 209 -0.24 -4.21 5.01
N PHE A 210 -0.05 -3.23 4.11
CA PHE A 210 1.06 -2.30 4.21
C PHE A 210 0.83 -1.30 5.36
N PRO A 211 1.89 -0.89 6.07
CA PRO A 211 1.81 0.19 7.04
C PRO A 211 1.26 1.48 6.41
N LEU A 212 0.46 2.21 7.17
CA LEU A 212 -0.03 3.53 6.75
C LEU A 212 1.11 4.56 6.88
N SER A 213 1.17 5.50 5.95
CA SER A 213 2.15 6.59 6.00
C SER A 213 1.81 7.49 7.20
N GLY A 214 2.75 7.66 8.14
CA GLY A 214 2.56 8.46 9.35
C GLY A 214 2.06 7.70 10.60
N SER A 215 1.91 6.38 10.56
CA SER A 215 1.82 5.61 11.81
C SER A 215 3.20 5.58 12.46
N GLU A 216 3.34 6.32 13.54
CA GLU A 216 4.56 6.54 14.32
C GLU A 216 5.55 5.36 14.27
N SER A 217 6.78 5.65 13.88
CA SER A 217 7.97 4.99 14.38
C SER A 217 8.09 5.26 15.89
N SER A 218 7.15 4.76 16.68
CA SER A 218 7.33 4.67 18.13
C SER A 218 8.52 3.75 18.33
N SER A 219 9.64 4.37 18.68
CA SER A 219 10.93 3.76 18.94
C SER A 219 10.95 3.00 20.28
N GLU A 220 9.79 2.52 20.75
CA GLU A 220 9.64 1.82 22.04
C GLU A 220 8.68 0.60 21.99
N GLY A 221 8.35 0.06 20.81
CA GLY A 221 7.64 -1.22 20.69
C GLY A 221 8.56 -2.33 20.18
N GLU A 222 8.57 -3.52 20.82
CA GLU A 222 9.30 -4.75 20.41
C GLU A 222 8.82 -5.37 19.07
N GLY A 223 8.30 -4.56 18.13
CA GLY A 223 7.83 -4.96 16.82
C GLY A 223 8.84 -4.71 15.69
N PRO A 224 8.73 -5.41 14.54
CA PRO A 224 9.44 -5.19 13.31
C PRO A 224 9.06 -3.82 12.76
N SER A 225 10.06 -3.15 12.21
CA SER A 225 9.87 -1.85 11.59
C SER A 225 8.86 -1.90 10.45
N SER A 226 8.12 -0.80 10.26
CA SER A 226 7.24 -0.60 9.10
C SER A 226 7.95 -0.87 7.76
N THR A 227 9.26 -0.55 7.70
CA THR A 227 10.11 -0.84 6.54
C THR A 227 10.30 -2.34 6.30
N LEU A 228 10.48 -3.17 7.33
CA LEU A 228 10.60 -4.62 7.16
C LEU A 228 9.28 -5.26 6.72
N ILE A 229 8.14 -4.78 7.25
CA ILE A 229 6.81 -5.23 6.85
C ILE A 229 6.59 -4.91 5.36
N ALA A 230 6.77 -3.65 4.97
CA ALA A 230 6.71 -3.24 3.58
C ALA A 230 7.69 -4.05 2.72
N SER A 231 8.91 -4.31 3.23
CA SER A 231 9.94 -5.06 2.53
C SER A 231 9.52 -6.49 2.19
N SER A 232 8.99 -7.18 3.20
CA SER A 232 8.54 -8.56 3.10
C SER A 232 7.34 -8.70 2.16
N LEU A 233 6.36 -7.79 2.27
CA LEU A 233 5.15 -7.81 1.46
C LEU A 233 5.45 -7.60 -0.03
N SER A 234 6.28 -6.60 -0.38
CA SER A 234 6.58 -6.42 -1.80
C SER A 234 7.53 -7.47 -2.39
N ALA A 235 8.47 -8.01 -1.59
CA ALA A 235 9.29 -9.14 -2.02
C ALA A 235 8.43 -10.36 -2.37
N TYR A 236 7.36 -10.62 -1.61
CA TYR A 236 6.43 -11.71 -1.88
C TYR A 236 5.73 -11.59 -3.25
N VAL A 237 5.17 -10.43 -3.58
CA VAL A 237 4.49 -10.23 -4.87
C VAL A 237 5.47 -10.13 -6.04
N ALA A 238 6.70 -9.62 -5.81
CA ALA A 238 7.79 -9.61 -6.78
C ALA A 238 8.18 -11.03 -7.20
N ARG A 239 8.49 -11.87 -6.20
CA ARG A 239 8.98 -13.24 -6.39
C ARG A 239 8.02 -14.10 -7.20
N HIS A 240 6.72 -13.84 -7.07
CA HIS A 240 5.68 -14.57 -7.76
C HIS A 240 5.18 -13.89 -9.05
N GLY A 241 5.77 -12.76 -9.47
CA GLY A 241 5.36 -12.00 -10.67
C GLY A 241 3.94 -11.42 -10.59
N MET A 242 3.35 -11.37 -9.38
CA MET A 242 1.96 -10.95 -9.19
C MET A 242 1.80 -9.46 -9.46
N LEU A 243 2.77 -8.64 -9.05
CA LEU A 243 2.74 -7.21 -9.27
C LEU A 243 2.75 -6.87 -10.77
N THR A 244 3.71 -7.42 -11.53
CA THR A 244 3.77 -7.22 -12.98
C THR A 244 2.46 -7.62 -13.66
N ASN A 245 1.87 -8.76 -13.26
CA ASN A 245 0.58 -9.20 -13.80
C ASN A 245 -0.58 -8.25 -13.43
N PHE A 246 -0.60 -7.73 -12.19
CA PHE A 246 -1.59 -6.74 -11.77
C PHE A 246 -1.43 -5.41 -12.51
N LEU A 247 -0.20 -4.91 -12.67
CA LEU A 247 0.07 -3.66 -13.38
C LEU A 247 -0.30 -3.76 -14.87
N ASN A 248 0.00 -4.89 -15.51
CA ASN A 248 -0.43 -5.16 -16.88
C ASN A 248 -1.95 -5.24 -17.01
N PHE A 249 -2.62 -5.92 -16.07
CA PHE A 249 -4.09 -5.97 -16.00
C PHE A 249 -4.70 -4.57 -15.83
N SER A 250 -4.19 -3.79 -14.87
CA SER A 250 -4.69 -2.44 -14.59
C SER A 250 -4.42 -1.48 -15.76
N SER A 251 -3.25 -1.55 -16.39
CA SER A 251 -2.95 -0.77 -17.59
C SER A 251 -3.90 -1.09 -18.74
N ALA A 252 -4.13 -2.37 -19.02
CA ALA A 252 -5.04 -2.79 -20.08
C ALA A 252 -6.51 -2.44 -19.77
N LEU A 253 -6.91 -2.46 -18.49
CA LEU A 253 -8.23 -2.01 -18.04
C LEU A 253 -8.36 -0.49 -18.26
N LEU A 254 -7.51 0.31 -17.63
CA LEU A 254 -7.60 1.77 -17.60
C LEU A 254 -7.37 2.41 -18.96
N SER A 255 -6.63 1.76 -19.86
CA SER A 255 -6.49 2.19 -21.27
C SER A 255 -7.82 2.16 -22.06
N GLN A 256 -8.86 1.49 -21.56
CA GLN A 256 -10.19 1.41 -22.21
C GLN A 256 -11.19 2.45 -21.69
N GLU A 257 -10.75 3.35 -20.82
CA GLU A 257 -11.59 4.41 -20.27
C GLU A 257 -12.01 5.39 -21.39
N PRO A 258 -13.32 5.62 -21.59
CA PRO A 258 -13.78 6.57 -22.62
C PRO A 258 -13.41 8.00 -22.22
N GLN A 259 -13.03 8.83 -23.20
CA GLN A 259 -12.62 10.23 -22.99
C GLN A 259 -13.67 11.09 -22.25
N SER A 260 -14.96 10.72 -22.29
CA SER A 260 -16.02 11.41 -21.54
C SER A 260 -15.96 11.19 -20.03
N ALA A 261 -15.37 10.08 -19.55
CA ALA A 261 -15.13 9.83 -18.13
C ALA A 261 -13.93 10.62 -17.58
N SER A 262 -13.04 11.08 -18.46
CA SER A 262 -11.86 11.89 -18.09
C SER A 262 -12.21 13.28 -17.53
N LYS A 263 -13.47 13.75 -17.60
CA LYS A 263 -13.89 14.95 -16.87
C LYS A 263 -13.94 14.74 -15.35
N ILE A 264 -13.91 13.49 -14.87
CA ILE A 264 -13.76 13.12 -13.45
C ILE A 264 -12.27 13.14 -13.03
N ALA A 265 -11.33 13.42 -13.95
CA ALA A 265 -9.89 13.55 -13.67
C ALA A 265 -9.52 14.67 -12.68
N ALA A 266 -10.47 15.53 -12.31
CA ALA A 266 -10.28 16.56 -11.28
C ALA A 266 -10.47 16.05 -9.84
N LEU A 267 -10.79 14.76 -9.62
CA LEU A 267 -10.91 14.22 -8.28
C LEU A 267 -9.51 13.87 -7.73
N GLU A 268 -9.08 14.60 -6.71
CA GLU A 268 -7.87 14.31 -5.94
C GLU A 268 -7.99 12.91 -5.33
N LEU A 269 -7.10 11.99 -5.74
CA LEU A 269 -7.11 10.62 -5.26
C LEU A 269 -6.51 10.58 -3.86
N GLN A 270 -7.23 9.95 -2.95
CA GLN A 270 -6.79 9.77 -1.57
C GLN A 270 -6.57 8.30 -1.26
N ASP A 271 -5.61 8.04 -0.37
CA ASP A 271 -5.32 6.70 0.14
C ASP A 271 -6.28 6.28 1.26
N THR A 272 -7.56 6.21 0.90
CA THR A 272 -8.66 5.83 1.79
C THR A 272 -9.29 4.51 1.37
N ALA A 273 -10.10 3.92 2.25
CA ALA A 273 -10.81 2.68 1.93
C ALA A 273 -11.69 2.84 0.67
N LEU A 274 -11.71 1.81 -0.18
CA LEU A 274 -12.50 1.84 -1.43
C LEU A 274 -14.00 2.07 -1.20
N PHE A 275 -14.50 1.56 -0.07
CA PHE A 275 -15.88 1.67 0.39
C PHE A 275 -15.87 1.96 1.89
N ASP A 276 -16.84 2.76 2.33
CA ASP A 276 -17.10 3.04 3.74
C ASP A 276 -18.28 2.17 4.23
N VAL A 277 -18.39 1.91 5.54
CA VAL A 277 -19.54 1.15 6.08
C VAL A 277 -20.86 1.88 5.84
N THR A 278 -20.84 3.21 5.84
CA THR A 278 -22.00 4.07 5.54
C THR A 278 -22.47 3.94 4.09
N ASP A 279 -21.66 3.38 3.19
CA ASP A 279 -22.09 3.06 1.83
C ASP A 279 -23.26 2.07 1.83
N LEU A 280 -23.40 1.23 2.87
CA LEU A 280 -24.55 0.33 3.00
C LEU A 280 -25.90 1.07 3.06
N ASP A 281 -25.92 2.33 3.49
CA ASP A 281 -27.15 3.13 3.59
C ASP A 281 -27.62 3.73 2.26
N LYS A 282 -26.80 3.65 1.21
CA LYS A 282 -27.22 4.07 -0.13
C LYS A 282 -28.28 3.11 -0.66
N LYS A 283 -29.19 3.63 -1.49
CA LYS A 283 -30.32 2.83 -2.02
C LYS A 283 -29.80 1.68 -2.88
N GLU A 284 -30.51 0.55 -2.93
CA GLU A 284 -30.09 -0.61 -3.74
C GLU A 284 -30.04 -0.29 -5.25
N ASP A 285 -30.93 0.62 -5.71
CA ASP A 285 -30.97 1.14 -7.09
C ASP A 285 -29.91 2.24 -7.36
N ASP A 286 -29.09 2.59 -6.38
CA ASP A 286 -28.01 3.56 -6.53
C ASP A 286 -26.93 3.01 -7.50
N GLU A 287 -26.32 3.90 -8.28
CA GLU A 287 -25.23 3.57 -9.20
C GLU A 287 -24.05 2.86 -8.52
N MET A 288 -23.94 2.97 -7.19
CA MET A 288 -22.94 2.25 -6.42
C MET A 288 -23.03 0.73 -6.55
N TRP A 289 -24.24 0.16 -6.44
CA TRP A 289 -24.44 -1.30 -6.43
C TRP A 289 -24.55 -1.88 -7.83
N SER A 290 -24.90 -1.05 -8.82
CA SER A 290 -25.04 -1.47 -10.22
C SER A 290 -23.70 -1.73 -10.94
N LEU A 291 -22.57 -1.38 -10.29
CA LEU A 291 -21.17 -1.64 -10.70
C LEU A 291 -20.96 -1.44 -12.21
N HIS A 292 -21.49 -0.33 -12.73
CA HIS A 292 -21.37 0.04 -14.12
C HIS A 292 -19.91 0.30 -14.53
N LYS A 293 -19.68 0.36 -15.85
CA LYS A 293 -18.34 0.50 -16.45
C LYS A 293 -17.52 1.63 -15.80
N THR A 294 -18.15 2.78 -15.56
CA THR A 294 -17.53 3.96 -14.92
C THR A 294 -17.06 3.67 -13.50
N ARG A 295 -17.89 3.01 -12.67
CA ARG A 295 -17.53 2.67 -11.29
C ARG A 295 -16.36 1.69 -11.23
N VAL A 296 -16.32 0.72 -12.15
CA VAL A 296 -15.20 -0.22 -12.27
C VAL A 296 -13.91 0.50 -12.65
N PHE A 297 -13.97 1.50 -13.54
CA PHE A 297 -12.79 2.34 -13.83
C PHE A 297 -12.36 3.15 -12.61
N GLN A 298 -13.28 3.80 -11.90
CA GLN A 298 -12.96 4.55 -10.67
C GLN A 298 -12.30 3.65 -9.61
N LEU A 299 -12.81 2.44 -9.41
CA LEU A 299 -12.18 1.44 -8.54
C LEU A 299 -10.78 1.08 -9.06
N GLY A 300 -10.65 0.84 -10.37
CA GLY A 300 -9.36 0.57 -11.01
C GLY A 300 -8.34 1.68 -10.76
N THR A 301 -8.72 2.93 -10.96
CA THR A 301 -7.87 4.11 -10.75
C THR A 301 -7.42 4.21 -9.29
N ARG A 302 -8.35 4.04 -8.32
CA ARG A 302 -8.01 4.10 -6.89
C ARG A 302 -7.07 2.98 -6.46
N VAL A 303 -7.34 1.74 -6.87
CA VAL A 303 -6.47 0.60 -6.54
C VAL A 303 -5.10 0.74 -7.21
N PHE A 304 -5.06 1.22 -8.45
CA PHE A 304 -3.82 1.51 -9.15
C PHE A 304 -3.01 2.61 -8.44
N PHE A 305 -3.66 3.71 -8.06
CA PHE A 305 -3.05 4.78 -7.25
C PHE A 305 -2.46 4.27 -5.93
N ARG A 306 -3.23 3.49 -5.15
CA ARG A 306 -2.72 2.88 -3.91
C ARG A 306 -1.53 1.95 -4.18
N THR A 307 -1.53 1.22 -5.29
CA THR A 307 -0.38 0.41 -5.70
C THR A 307 0.85 1.27 -5.96
N VAL A 308 0.69 2.43 -6.62
CA VAL A 308 1.79 3.38 -6.85
C VAL A 308 2.35 3.93 -5.53
N VAL A 309 1.48 4.32 -4.60
CA VAL A 309 1.89 4.87 -3.29
C VAL A 309 2.57 3.81 -2.42
N ARG A 310 2.09 2.56 -2.41
CA ARG A 310 2.69 1.49 -1.61
C ARG A 310 3.94 0.86 -2.23
N LEU A 311 4.07 0.90 -3.56
CA LEU A 311 5.11 0.17 -4.31
C LEU A 311 5.82 1.04 -5.39
N PRO A 312 6.25 2.28 -5.09
CA PRO A 312 6.71 3.23 -6.11
C PRO A 312 7.95 2.73 -6.87
N ALA A 313 8.93 2.16 -6.15
CA ALA A 313 10.17 1.64 -6.75
C ALA A 313 9.90 0.47 -7.71
N MET A 314 8.96 -0.43 -7.36
CA MET A 314 8.63 -1.57 -8.20
C MET A 314 7.79 -1.18 -9.41
N VAL A 315 6.88 -0.22 -9.26
CA VAL A 315 6.14 0.37 -10.39
C VAL A 315 7.09 1.04 -11.37
N ARG A 316 8.13 1.72 -10.86
CA ARG A 316 9.19 2.30 -11.68
C ARG A 316 9.97 1.23 -12.47
N SER A 317 10.36 0.12 -11.82
CA SER A 317 11.01 -1.01 -12.50
C SER A 317 10.10 -1.62 -13.57
N TRP A 318 8.81 -1.87 -13.27
CA TRP A 318 7.84 -2.32 -14.27
C TRP A 318 7.75 -1.37 -15.48
N TRP A 319 7.74 -0.05 -15.25
CA TRP A 319 7.72 0.93 -16.34
C TRP A 319 9.01 0.89 -17.17
N ASN A 320 10.18 0.76 -16.55
CA ASN A 320 11.48 0.77 -17.24
C ASN A 320 11.82 -0.56 -17.93
N ASP A 321 11.46 -1.67 -17.32
CA ASP A 321 12.00 -2.99 -17.66
C ASP A 321 10.96 -3.86 -18.38
N ASP A 322 9.70 -3.83 -17.94
CA ASP A 322 8.64 -4.74 -18.43
C ASP A 322 7.73 -4.11 -19.49
N CYS A 323 7.47 -2.80 -19.41
CA CYS A 323 6.51 -2.15 -20.29
C CYS A 323 6.98 -2.09 -21.75
N SER A 324 6.05 -2.34 -22.68
CA SER A 324 6.24 -2.03 -24.11
C SER A 324 6.28 -0.51 -24.35
N ARG A 325 6.75 -0.08 -25.53
CA ARG A 325 6.80 1.36 -25.89
C ARG A 325 5.43 2.06 -25.79
N SER A 326 4.36 1.40 -26.22
CA SER A 326 3.00 1.96 -26.14
C SER A 326 2.52 2.04 -24.70
N THR A 327 2.74 1.00 -23.90
CA THR A 327 2.41 0.98 -22.47
C THR A 327 3.15 2.05 -21.70
N ARG A 328 4.45 2.26 -21.97
CA ARG A 328 5.25 3.32 -21.34
C ARG A 328 4.71 4.71 -21.63
N SER A 329 4.33 4.96 -22.90
CA SER A 329 3.76 6.24 -23.33
C SER A 329 2.41 6.50 -22.66
N TRP A 330 1.53 5.50 -22.67
CA TRP A 330 0.25 5.56 -21.97
C TRP A 330 0.44 5.82 -20.47
N ALA A 331 1.31 5.05 -19.81
CA ALA A 331 1.55 5.18 -18.37
C ALA A 331 2.09 6.57 -18.02
N ALA A 332 3.05 7.10 -18.79
CA ALA A 332 3.56 8.45 -18.55
C ALA A 332 2.46 9.51 -18.62
N LYS A 333 1.55 9.40 -19.61
CA LYS A 333 0.42 10.33 -19.74
C LYS A 333 -0.63 10.13 -18.64
N TYR A 334 -0.95 8.88 -18.31
CA TYR A 334 -1.90 8.55 -17.26
C TYR A 334 -1.42 9.03 -15.88
N PHE A 335 -0.12 8.93 -15.60
CA PHE A 335 0.45 9.47 -14.37
C PHE A 335 0.35 10.99 -14.33
N GLU A 336 0.71 11.67 -15.42
CA GLU A 336 0.57 13.13 -15.54
C GLU A 336 -0.85 13.62 -15.26
N ASP A 337 -1.86 12.93 -15.80
CA ASP A 337 -3.24 13.38 -15.72
C ASP A 337 -3.95 12.98 -14.42
N HIS A 338 -3.60 11.82 -13.82
CA HIS A 338 -4.40 11.23 -12.73
C HIS A 338 -3.63 10.91 -11.44
N ILE A 339 -2.36 10.50 -11.54
CA ILE A 339 -1.62 9.96 -10.39
C ILE A 339 -0.75 11.04 -9.75
N THR A 340 0.14 11.66 -10.54
CA THR A 340 1.12 12.64 -10.08
C THR A 340 0.48 13.81 -9.31
N PRO A 341 -0.64 14.42 -9.76
CA PRO A 341 -1.26 15.52 -9.02
C PRO A 341 -1.68 15.12 -7.60
N SER A 342 -2.23 13.92 -7.45
CA SER A 342 -2.71 13.39 -6.16
C SER A 342 -1.55 12.96 -5.25
N VAL A 343 -0.50 12.35 -5.82
CA VAL A 343 0.72 12.01 -5.06
C VAL A 343 1.41 13.28 -4.55
N LEU A 344 1.61 14.27 -5.43
CA LEU A 344 2.23 15.54 -5.06
C LEU A 344 1.41 16.27 -3.98
N ALA A 345 0.08 16.27 -4.13
CA ALA A 345 -0.81 16.87 -3.14
C ALA A 345 -0.63 16.26 -1.75
N ALA A 346 -0.65 14.92 -1.65
CA ALA A 346 -0.45 14.21 -0.39
C ALA A 346 0.93 14.47 0.23
N GLU A 347 1.99 14.50 -0.59
CA GLU A 347 3.35 14.82 -0.14
C GLU A 347 3.47 16.25 0.39
N LEU A 348 2.83 17.22 -0.26
CA LEU A 348 2.82 18.61 0.21
C LEU A 348 2.05 18.76 1.52
N GLU A 349 0.95 18.02 1.71
CA GLU A 349 0.23 17.99 2.99
C GLU A 349 1.09 17.41 4.12
N LEU A 350 1.87 16.35 3.85
CA LEU A 350 2.81 15.81 4.83
C LEU A 350 3.89 16.81 5.20
N ILE A 351 4.46 17.51 4.22
CA ILE A 351 5.46 18.56 4.44
C ILE A 351 4.89 19.72 5.28
N GLN A 352 3.66 20.14 4.98
CA GLN A 352 3.00 21.20 5.75
C GLN A 352 2.78 20.78 7.21
N LYS A 353 2.26 19.57 7.44
CA LYS A 353 2.05 19.05 8.81
C LYS A 353 3.35 18.92 9.60
N ALA A 354 4.44 18.52 8.94
CA ALA A 354 5.76 18.43 9.57
C ALA A 354 6.29 19.81 10.00
N GLY A 355 6.03 20.87 9.22
CA GLY A 355 6.38 22.24 9.58
C GLY A 355 5.56 22.82 10.73
N GLU A 356 4.26 22.49 10.83
CA GLU A 356 3.36 23.01 11.87
C GLU A 356 3.59 22.36 13.26
N SER A 357 4.22 21.19 13.31
CA SER A 357 4.37 20.40 14.53
C SER A 357 5.57 20.88 15.36
N THR A 358 5.40 21.80 16.30
CA THR A 358 6.49 22.40 17.12
C THR A 358 7.16 21.46 18.14
N SER A 359 6.81 20.16 18.18
CA SER A 359 7.16 19.26 19.31
C SER A 359 7.71 17.88 18.94
N THR A 360 7.98 17.57 17.66
CA THR A 360 8.61 16.31 17.24
C THR A 360 10.06 16.51 16.80
N ALA A 361 10.90 15.48 16.91
CA ALA A 361 12.31 15.51 16.50
C ALA A 361 12.54 15.75 14.99
N GLU A 362 11.46 15.85 14.21
CA GLU A 362 11.43 16.05 12.76
C GLU A 362 11.00 17.46 12.36
N SER A 363 10.72 18.35 13.33
CA SER A 363 10.34 19.74 13.04
C SER A 363 11.56 20.61 12.75
N TRP A 364 11.34 21.70 12.02
CA TRP A 364 12.33 22.76 11.82
C TRP A 364 11.83 24.07 12.40
N ASP A 365 12.76 24.90 12.85
CA ASP A 365 12.44 26.26 13.31
C ASP A 365 12.10 27.13 12.09
N ASP A 366 10.93 27.77 12.10
CA ASP A 366 10.45 28.63 11.01
C ASP A 366 11.36 29.85 10.79
N GLU A 367 12.12 30.27 11.80
CA GLU A 367 13.15 31.32 11.65
C GLU A 367 14.40 30.80 10.94
N GLU A 368 14.72 29.51 11.08
CA GLU A 368 15.91 28.88 10.50
C GLU A 368 15.63 28.32 9.09
N MET A 369 14.45 27.74 8.86
CA MET A 369 14.11 27.05 7.62
C MET A 369 12.66 27.25 7.22
N THR A 370 12.44 27.54 5.94
CA THR A 370 11.11 27.64 5.33
C THR A 370 10.98 26.69 4.14
N VAL A 371 9.84 26.00 4.05
CA VAL A 371 9.53 25.08 2.95
C VAL A 371 8.27 25.56 2.23
N LYS A 372 8.35 25.76 0.92
CA LYS A 372 7.23 26.19 0.07
C LYS A 372 7.05 25.21 -1.08
N GLY A 373 5.86 24.63 -1.18
CA GLY A 373 5.48 23.73 -2.26
C GLY A 373 4.46 24.33 -3.22
N SER A 374 4.56 24.01 -4.50
CA SER A 374 3.61 24.45 -5.53
C SER A 374 3.12 23.26 -6.34
N ARG A 375 1.79 23.05 -6.33
CA ARG A 375 1.13 22.05 -7.19
C ARG A 375 1.23 22.40 -8.68
N VAL A 376 1.34 23.70 -9.01
CA VAL A 376 1.33 24.20 -10.40
C VAL A 376 2.71 24.04 -11.05
N SER A 377 3.77 24.55 -10.40
CA SER A 377 5.14 24.37 -10.91
C SER A 377 5.68 22.97 -10.63
N ARG A 378 5.08 22.26 -9.67
CA ARG A 378 5.54 20.96 -9.13
C ARG A 378 6.94 21.08 -8.53
N GLU A 379 7.16 22.16 -7.80
CA GLU A 379 8.43 22.47 -7.16
C GLU A 379 8.23 22.57 -5.66
N ILE A 380 9.22 22.06 -4.92
CA ILE A 380 9.36 22.25 -3.48
C ILE A 380 10.64 23.04 -3.26
N THR A 381 10.49 24.28 -2.82
CA THR A 381 11.60 25.17 -2.50
C THR A 381 11.82 25.16 -1.01
N THR A 382 13.03 24.79 -0.59
CA THR A 382 13.46 24.84 0.80
C THR A 382 14.54 25.90 0.94
N THR A 383 14.35 26.84 1.86
CA THR A 383 15.30 27.90 2.16
C THR A 383 15.75 27.78 3.60
N TYR A 384 17.06 27.82 3.83
CA TYR A 384 17.68 27.78 5.14
C TYR A 384 18.51 29.06 5.35
N MET A 385 18.30 29.69 6.50
CA MET A 385 18.93 30.94 6.90
C MET A 385 19.53 30.77 8.30
N LYS A 386 20.85 30.96 8.41
CA LYS A 386 21.54 30.99 9.70
C LYS A 386 22.72 31.94 9.63
N ASP A 387 22.81 32.82 10.60
CA ASP A 387 23.74 33.95 10.63
C ASP A 387 23.65 34.79 9.34
N GLU A 388 24.66 34.73 8.46
CA GLU A 388 24.72 35.40 7.16
C GLU A 388 24.71 34.42 5.95
N CYS A 389 24.55 33.12 6.21
CA CYS A 389 24.54 32.11 5.16
C CYS A 389 23.11 31.79 4.73
N ALA A 390 22.84 32.01 3.43
CA ALA A 390 21.59 31.65 2.78
C ALA A 390 21.80 30.44 1.85
N LEU A 391 21.05 29.36 2.11
CA LEU A 391 21.03 28.15 1.30
C LEU A 391 19.62 27.92 0.77
N GLU A 392 19.52 27.54 -0.51
CA GLU A 392 18.23 27.27 -1.14
C GLU A 392 18.34 26.03 -2.03
N MET A 393 17.45 25.07 -1.78
CA MET A 393 17.26 23.86 -2.57
C MET A 393 15.89 23.90 -3.24
N VAL A 394 15.84 23.48 -4.50
CA VAL A 394 14.60 23.28 -5.25
C VAL A 394 14.52 21.82 -5.70
N VAL A 395 13.48 21.11 -5.26
CA VAL A 395 13.14 19.77 -5.74
C VAL A 395 12.04 19.92 -6.80
N ARG A 396 12.36 19.58 -8.06
CA ARG A 396 11.42 19.57 -9.18
C ARG A 396 10.83 18.18 -9.37
N VAL A 397 9.51 18.10 -9.27
CA VAL A 397 8.75 16.86 -9.43
C VAL A 397 8.30 16.73 -10.89
N PRO A 398 8.71 15.66 -11.61
CA PRO A 398 8.35 15.49 -13.00
C PRO A 398 6.86 15.18 -13.18
N SER A 399 6.31 15.45 -14.37
CA SER A 399 4.90 15.16 -14.70
C SER A 399 4.49 13.71 -14.46
N SER A 400 5.43 12.76 -14.60
CA SER A 400 5.18 11.33 -14.47
C SER A 400 5.71 10.76 -13.15
N TYR A 401 5.91 11.57 -12.12
CA TYR A 401 6.32 11.09 -10.79
C TYR A 401 5.31 10.07 -10.22
N PRO A 402 5.75 8.95 -9.60
CA PRO A 402 7.12 8.55 -9.29
C PRO A 402 7.86 7.71 -10.36
N LEU A 403 7.34 7.60 -11.60
CA LEU A 403 8.02 6.86 -12.68
C LEU A 403 9.36 7.49 -13.05
N ARG A 404 9.41 8.82 -13.08
CA ARG A 404 10.66 9.57 -13.21
C ARG A 404 11.08 10.11 -11.84
N CYS A 405 12.38 10.10 -11.60
CA CYS A 405 12.99 10.67 -10.40
C CYS A 405 12.82 12.19 -10.38
N VAL A 406 12.81 12.76 -9.18
CA VAL A 406 12.86 14.22 -9.02
C VAL A 406 14.22 14.75 -9.46
N GLU A 407 14.24 16.01 -9.88
CA GLU A 407 15.46 16.76 -10.12
C GLU A 407 15.72 17.67 -8.91
N VAL A 408 16.97 17.80 -8.48
CA VAL A 408 17.34 18.60 -7.30
C VAL A 408 18.34 19.64 -7.72
N GLU A 409 18.01 20.89 -7.49
CA GLU A 409 18.84 22.04 -7.81
C GLU A 409 19.12 22.89 -6.58
N CYS A 410 20.20 23.66 -6.63
CA CYS A 410 20.53 24.67 -5.62
C CYS A 410 20.62 26.02 -6.30
N THR A 411 19.76 26.93 -5.87
CA THR A 411 19.60 28.27 -6.43
C THR A 411 20.38 29.31 -5.63
N LYS A 412 20.64 29.06 -4.34
CA LYS A 412 21.52 29.89 -3.49
C LYS A 412 22.45 28.99 -2.69
N ARG A 413 23.75 29.25 -2.80
CA ARG A 413 24.80 28.41 -2.22
C ARG A 413 25.93 29.23 -1.59
N ILE A 414 25.66 29.85 -0.45
CA ILE A 414 26.68 30.56 0.33
C ILE A 414 27.31 29.57 1.32
N GLY A 415 28.64 29.42 1.32
CA GLY A 415 29.37 28.63 2.32
C GLY A 415 29.53 27.13 2.05
N ILE A 416 29.06 26.60 0.91
CA ILE A 416 29.14 25.16 0.58
C ILE A 416 29.95 24.91 -0.69
N SER A 417 30.83 23.91 -0.70
CA SER A 417 31.61 23.48 -1.89
C SER A 417 30.82 22.64 -2.89
N GLU A 418 31.26 22.57 -4.15
CA GLU A 418 30.44 22.00 -5.23
C GLU A 418 30.36 20.49 -5.13
N ASP A 419 31.47 19.87 -4.78
CA ASP A 419 31.54 18.45 -4.49
C ASP A 419 30.65 18.03 -3.32
N ARG A 420 30.48 18.90 -2.32
CA ARG A 420 29.57 18.62 -1.20
C ARG A 420 28.13 18.70 -1.64
N TRP A 421 27.75 19.78 -2.32
CA TRP A 421 26.40 19.93 -2.87
C TRP A 421 26.01 18.77 -3.80
N ARG A 422 26.89 18.41 -4.75
CA ARG A 422 26.66 17.28 -5.67
C ARG A 422 26.41 15.96 -4.94
N ARG A 423 27.06 15.75 -3.80
CA ARG A 423 26.83 14.56 -2.96
C ARG A 423 25.48 14.59 -2.27
N TRP A 424 25.05 15.74 -1.75
CA TRP A 424 23.72 15.89 -1.15
C TRP A 424 22.62 15.64 -2.19
N VAL A 425 22.77 16.18 -3.41
CA VAL A 425 21.87 15.88 -4.54
C VAL A 425 21.76 14.38 -4.79
N LEU A 426 22.87 13.65 -4.86
CA LEU A 426 22.86 12.20 -5.06
C LEU A 426 22.16 11.44 -3.92
N GLN A 427 22.32 11.89 -2.68
CA GLN A 427 21.64 11.29 -1.53
C GLN A 427 20.13 11.54 -1.59
N ILE A 428 19.70 12.76 -1.93
CA ILE A 428 18.29 13.12 -2.05
C ILE A 428 17.63 12.35 -3.20
N ILE A 429 18.27 12.28 -4.36
CA ILE A 429 17.80 11.47 -5.50
C ILE A 429 17.70 10.00 -5.09
N ARG A 430 18.66 9.47 -4.33
CA ARG A 430 18.64 8.10 -3.84
C ARG A 430 17.47 7.85 -2.89
N VAL A 431 17.22 8.76 -1.94
CA VAL A 431 16.12 8.64 -0.97
C VAL A 431 14.77 8.69 -1.68
N THR A 432 14.51 9.72 -2.48
CA THR A 432 13.26 9.86 -3.26
C THR A 432 13.05 8.76 -4.30
N SER A 433 14.12 8.06 -4.69
CA SER A 433 14.04 6.91 -5.59
C SER A 433 13.92 5.57 -4.87
N SER A 434 14.12 5.55 -3.55
CA SER A 434 14.07 4.33 -2.75
C SER A 434 12.63 3.84 -2.56
N ARG A 435 12.49 2.65 -1.98
CA ARG A 435 11.18 1.99 -1.78
C ARG A 435 10.27 2.76 -0.84
N ASP A 436 10.85 3.33 0.21
CA ASP A 436 10.13 3.93 1.34
C ASP A 436 10.37 5.45 1.43
N GLY A 437 11.03 6.05 0.43
CA GLY A 437 11.39 7.47 0.47
C GLY A 437 10.31 8.38 -0.09
N SER A 438 9.99 9.41 0.69
CA SER A 438 9.03 10.48 0.39
C SER A 438 9.74 11.79 -0.02
N LEU A 439 8.98 12.79 -0.46
CA LEU A 439 9.48 14.14 -0.68
C LEU A 439 9.75 14.86 0.65
N LEU A 440 9.03 14.50 1.73
CA LEU A 440 9.34 14.95 3.07
C LEU A 440 10.72 14.44 3.52
N ASP A 441 11.05 13.17 3.29
CA ASP A 441 12.36 12.61 3.62
C ASP A 441 13.50 13.34 2.90
N ALA A 442 13.25 13.82 1.67
CA ALA A 442 14.20 14.65 0.93
C ALA A 442 14.47 15.98 1.63
N VAL A 443 13.42 16.66 2.09
CA VAL A 443 13.50 17.93 2.82
C VAL A 443 14.21 17.75 4.15
N LEU A 444 13.84 16.72 4.92
CA LEU A 444 14.45 16.40 6.21
C LEU A 444 15.92 16.00 6.06
N LEU A 445 16.25 15.19 5.06
CA LEU A 445 17.64 14.82 4.77
C LEU A 445 18.48 16.03 4.41
N TRP A 446 17.92 16.94 3.60
CA TRP A 446 18.59 18.18 3.26
C TRP A 446 18.84 19.04 4.49
N LYS A 447 17.81 19.27 5.33
CA LYS A 447 17.96 19.99 6.60
C LYS A 447 19.07 19.39 7.45
N HIS A 448 19.02 18.07 7.67
CA HIS A 448 20.00 17.40 8.50
C HIS A 448 21.42 17.55 7.97
N ASN A 449 21.61 17.43 6.65
CA ASN A 449 22.90 17.65 6.02
C ASN A 449 23.40 19.10 6.21
N VAL A 450 22.50 20.08 6.13
CA VAL A 450 22.82 21.49 6.37
C VAL A 450 23.19 21.72 7.84
N ASP A 451 22.37 21.28 8.79
CA ASP A 451 22.62 21.44 10.23
C ASP A 451 23.98 20.84 10.63
N LYS A 452 24.25 19.61 10.17
CA LYS A 452 25.51 18.92 10.46
C LYS A 452 26.72 19.56 9.81
N GLU A 453 26.55 20.21 8.68
CA GLU A 453 27.60 20.99 8.06
C GLU A 453 27.97 22.21 8.91
N PHE A 454 26.98 22.94 9.43
CA PHE A 454 27.22 24.06 10.34
C PHE A 454 27.76 23.62 11.72
N GLU A 455 27.43 22.41 12.18
CA GLU A 455 28.07 21.79 13.35
C GLU A 455 29.52 21.32 13.08
N GLY A 456 30.00 21.38 11.84
CA GLY A 456 31.35 20.96 11.46
C GLY A 456 31.54 19.43 11.42
N VAL A 457 30.46 18.65 11.25
CA VAL A 457 30.53 17.19 11.18
C VAL A 457 31.06 16.76 9.81
N GLU A 458 32.25 16.16 9.81
CA GLU A 458 32.83 15.62 8.57
C GLU A 458 32.09 14.36 8.10
N PRO A 459 31.89 14.21 6.77
CA PRO A 459 31.24 13.02 6.20
C PRO A 459 32.13 11.78 6.32
N CYS A 460 31.51 10.60 6.43
CA CYS A 460 32.22 9.32 6.44
C CYS A 460 33.04 9.16 5.15
N PRO A 461 34.38 8.95 5.20
CA PRO A 461 35.20 8.88 3.98
C PRO A 461 34.94 7.66 3.09
N ILE A 462 34.21 6.64 3.56
CA ILE A 462 33.90 5.43 2.77
C ILE A 462 32.68 5.66 1.88
N CYS A 463 31.60 6.17 2.45
CA CYS A 463 30.34 6.40 1.73
C CYS A 463 30.13 7.88 1.36
N TYR A 464 31.08 8.74 1.73
CA TYR A 464 31.09 10.19 1.54
C TYR A 464 29.83 10.91 2.05
N SER A 465 29.13 10.30 3.02
CA SER A 465 27.85 10.75 3.54
C SER A 465 27.94 11.05 5.05
N ILE A 466 27.26 12.10 5.51
CA ILE A 466 27.14 12.42 6.94
C ILE A 466 26.21 11.38 7.58
N LEU A 467 25.03 11.19 7.01
CA LEU A 467 24.10 10.14 7.43
C LEU A 467 24.36 8.83 6.70
N ASN A 468 24.27 7.73 7.44
CA ASN A 468 24.33 6.41 6.83
C ASN A 468 23.05 6.13 6.03
N PRO A 469 23.13 5.69 4.76
CA PRO A 469 21.95 5.47 3.93
C PRO A 469 20.98 4.36 4.39
N LYS A 470 21.40 3.48 5.32
CA LYS A 470 20.56 2.37 5.82
C LYS A 470 19.95 2.65 7.19
N ASN A 471 20.70 3.25 8.11
CA ASN A 471 20.27 3.40 9.50
C ASN A 471 20.28 4.85 10.00
N MET A 472 20.53 5.83 9.11
CA MET A 472 20.59 7.26 9.43
C MET A 472 21.54 7.59 10.60
N GLY A 473 22.51 6.72 10.88
CA GLY A 473 23.50 6.96 11.92
C GLY A 473 24.60 7.92 11.46
N LEU A 474 25.18 8.68 12.39
CA LEU A 474 26.34 9.54 12.15
C LEU A 474 27.65 8.74 12.12
N PRO A 475 28.73 9.28 11.50
CA PRO A 475 30.04 8.65 11.53
C PRO A 475 30.60 8.80 12.95
N SER A 476 30.61 7.70 13.71
CA SER A 476 30.96 7.71 15.13
C SER A 476 32.26 6.98 15.44
N LEU A 477 32.83 6.21 14.50
CA LEU A 477 34.06 5.45 14.71
C LEU A 477 35.29 6.23 14.22
N PRO A 478 36.06 6.91 15.10
CA PRO A 478 37.27 7.61 14.70
C PRO A 478 38.45 6.65 14.48
N CYS A 479 39.25 6.91 13.45
CA CYS A 479 40.59 6.33 13.37
C CYS A 479 41.50 7.00 14.41
N LYS A 480 42.14 6.24 15.30
CA LYS A 480 43.06 6.79 16.31
C LYS A 480 44.30 7.51 15.74
N THR A 481 44.66 7.25 14.47
CA THR A 481 45.81 7.89 13.82
C THR A 481 45.44 9.18 13.09
N CYS A 482 44.42 9.14 12.23
CA CYS A 482 44.07 10.28 11.37
C CYS A 482 42.75 10.97 11.75
N ASN A 483 42.12 10.57 12.86
CA ASN A 483 40.88 11.11 13.43
C ASN A 483 39.63 11.15 12.53
N ASN A 484 39.74 10.66 11.30
CA ASN A 484 38.61 10.50 10.39
C ASN A 484 37.57 9.55 11.00
N LYS A 485 36.29 9.94 10.95
CA LYS A 485 35.18 9.16 11.50
C LYS A 485 34.44 8.37 10.42
N TYR A 486 34.01 7.17 10.74
CA TYR A 486 33.30 6.28 9.83
C TYR A 486 31.97 5.80 10.42
N HIS A 487 31.00 5.51 9.55
CA HIS A 487 29.84 4.71 9.97
C HIS A 487 30.30 3.28 10.25
N ASN A 488 29.75 2.68 11.31
CA ASN A 488 30.07 1.31 11.70
C ASN A 488 29.87 0.32 10.55
N SER A 489 28.69 0.34 9.92
CA SER A 489 28.37 -0.56 8.79
C SER A 489 29.25 -0.34 7.56
N CYS A 490 29.70 0.88 7.29
CA CYS A 490 30.61 1.17 6.18
C CYS A 490 32.01 0.60 6.44
N LEU A 491 32.53 0.84 7.64
CA LEU A 491 33.86 0.37 8.03
C LEU A 491 33.92 -1.15 8.11
N TYR A 492 32.89 -1.78 8.68
CA TYR A 492 32.78 -3.24 8.75
C TYR A 492 32.75 -3.88 7.35
N LYS A 493 31.91 -3.35 6.45
CA LYS A 493 31.87 -3.82 5.06
C LYS A 493 33.21 -3.65 4.35
N TRP A 494 33.89 -2.53 4.58
CA TRP A 494 35.21 -2.27 4.01
C TRP A 494 36.24 -3.30 4.48
N PHE A 495 36.29 -3.63 5.77
CA PHE A 495 37.20 -4.67 6.28
C PHE A 495 36.91 -6.04 5.71
N ASN A 496 35.64 -6.43 5.63
CA ASN A 496 35.25 -7.71 5.05
C ASN A 496 35.61 -7.82 3.56
N GLN A 497 35.44 -6.75 2.79
CA GLN A 497 35.77 -6.74 1.35
C GLN A 497 37.28 -6.66 1.09
N SER A 498 38.03 -5.92 1.93
CA SER A 498 39.47 -5.73 1.74
C SER A 498 40.33 -6.83 2.39
N GLY A 499 39.77 -7.62 3.29
CA GLY A 499 40.47 -8.66 4.06
C GLY A 499 41.53 -8.12 5.02
N LYS A 500 41.53 -6.80 5.29
CA LYS A 500 42.54 -6.12 6.12
C LYS A 500 41.87 -5.08 7.01
N ASN A 501 42.17 -5.12 8.31
CA ASN A 501 41.67 -4.14 9.30
C ASN A 501 42.53 -2.88 9.29
N LYS A 502 42.60 -2.18 8.14
CA LYS A 502 43.38 -0.95 7.95
C LYS A 502 42.49 0.22 7.58
N CYS A 503 42.79 1.38 8.15
CA CYS A 503 42.09 2.62 7.86
C CYS A 503 42.10 2.94 6.35
N PRO A 504 40.95 3.22 5.72
CA PRO A 504 40.89 3.54 4.29
C PRO A 504 41.75 4.74 3.88
N ILE A 505 41.95 5.68 4.80
CA ILE A 505 42.64 6.94 4.53
C ILE A 505 44.14 6.85 4.86
N CYS A 506 44.51 6.52 6.10
CA CYS A 506 45.91 6.52 6.52
C CYS A 506 46.61 5.15 6.45
N GLN A 507 45.89 4.08 6.07
CA GLN A 507 46.41 2.72 5.92
C GLN A 507 47.05 2.09 7.18
N GLN A 508 46.89 2.73 8.35
CA GLN A 508 47.30 2.18 9.63
C GLN A 508 46.28 1.15 10.16
N PRO A 509 46.72 0.18 10.98
CA PRO A 509 45.81 -0.77 11.63
C PRO A 509 44.71 -0.06 12.42
N PHE A 510 43.47 -0.50 12.24
CA PHE A 510 42.31 0.03 12.97
C PHE A 510 42.19 -0.72 14.31
N CYS A 511 42.85 -0.20 15.34
CA CYS A 511 42.88 -0.76 16.69
C CYS A 511 41.84 -0.16 17.62
#